data_AF-A0A376ZJ17-F1
#
_entry.id   AF-A0A376ZJ17-F1
#
_cell.length_a   1.000
_cell.length_b   1.000
_cell.length_c   1.000
_cell.angle_alpha   90.00
_cell.angle_beta   90.00
_cell.angle_gamma   90.00
#
_symmetry.space_group_name_H-M   'P 1'
#
loop_
_entity.id
_entity.type
_entity.pdbx_description
1 polymer ?
#
loop_
_entity_poly.entity_id
_entity_poly.type
_entity_poly.pdbx_seq_one_letter_code
_entity_poly.pdbx_strand_id
1 'polypeptide(L)'
;MGDNLDDLVTILRERSQHADVLIVNGGLGPTSDDLSALAAATAKGEGMVLHEAWLKEMERYFHERGRVMAPSNRKQAELPASAEFINNPVGTACGFCRAA
;
A
#
# COMPACT_ATOMS: atom_id res chain seq x y z
N MET A 1 8.71 -3.74 -13.78
CA MET A 1 7.81 -4.92 -13.87
C MET A 1 6.53 -4.43 -14.51
N GLY A 2 5.81 -5.27 -15.24
CA GLY A 2 4.44 -4.92 -15.63
C GLY A 2 3.53 -4.94 -14.41
N ASP A 3 2.46 -4.16 -14.39
CA ASP A 3 1.46 -4.13 -13.32
C ASP A 3 0.51 -5.34 -13.43
N ASN A 4 1.09 -6.54 -13.43
CA ASN A 4 0.36 -7.80 -13.34
C ASN A 4 0.46 -8.32 -11.90
N LEU A 5 -0.68 -8.48 -11.24
CA LEU A 5 -0.77 -8.93 -9.87
C LEU A 5 -0.09 -10.29 -9.66
N ASP A 6 -0.28 -11.23 -10.58
CA ASP A 6 0.25 -12.59 -10.44
C ASP A 6 1.79 -12.61 -10.50
N ASP A 7 2.37 -11.77 -11.37
CA ASP A 7 3.81 -11.62 -11.50
C ASP A 7 4.40 -10.99 -10.23
N LEU A 8 3.76 -9.94 -9.71
CA LEU A 8 4.17 -9.28 -8.47
C LEU A 8 4.11 -10.26 -7.29
N VAL A 9 3.02 -11.01 -7.14
CA VAL A 9 2.85 -11.99 -6.06
C VAL A 9 3.89 -13.10 -6.15
N THR A 10 4.15 -13.62 -7.35
CA THR A 10 5.14 -14.67 -7.58
C THR A 10 6.53 -14.19 -7.18
N ILE A 11 6.93 -13.00 -7.63
CA ILE A 11 8.24 -12.44 -7.32
C ILE A 11 8.38 -12.14 -5.82
N LEU A 12 7.34 -11.60 -5.17
CA LEU A 12 7.36 -11.35 -3.72
C LEU A 12 7.56 -12.65 -2.93
N ARG A 13 6.91 -13.74 -3.33
CA ARG A 13 7.06 -15.06 -2.69
C ARG A 13 8.41 -15.70 -2.96
N GLU A 14 8.92 -15.62 -4.18
CA GLU A 14 10.25 -16.17 -4.50
C GLU A 14 11.34 -15.42 -3.75
N ARG A 15 11.27 -14.08 -3.73
CA ARG A 15 12.30 -13.26 -3.12
C ARG A 15 12.29 -13.34 -1.59
N SER A 16 11.13 -13.56 -0.97
CA SER A 16 11.05 -13.77 0.49
C SER A 16 11.72 -15.06 0.97
N GLN A 17 11.98 -16.03 0.08
CA GLN A 17 12.74 -17.23 0.41
C GLN A 17 14.26 -16.99 0.47
N HIS A 18 14.74 -15.90 -0.12
CA HIS A 18 16.17 -15.64 -0.33
C HIS A 18 16.68 -14.38 0.38
N ALA A 19 15.80 -13.57 0.95
CA ALA A 19 16.15 -12.30 1.56
C ALA A 19 15.42 -12.11 2.89
N ASP A 20 16.17 -11.66 3.90
CA ASP A 20 15.63 -11.31 5.21
C ASP A 20 14.76 -10.04 5.16
N VAL A 21 15.03 -9.16 4.18
CA VAL A 21 14.32 -7.89 3.99
C VAL A 21 14.04 -7.66 2.51
N LEU A 22 12.79 -7.36 2.19
CA LEU A 22 12.36 -6.90 0.87
C LEU A 22 11.95 -5.44 0.92
N ILE A 23 12.50 -4.63 0.01
CA ILE A 23 12.10 -3.24 -0.18
C ILE A 23 11.38 -3.15 -1.53
N VAL A 24 10.13 -2.73 -1.49
CA VAL A 24 9.29 -2.50 -2.67
C VAL A 24 9.09 -0.98 -2.85
N ASN A 25 9.20 -0.50 -4.08
CA ASN A 25 8.98 0.90 -4.43
C ASN A 25 8.04 0.96 -5.65
N GLY A 26 7.14 1.94 -5.66
CA GLY A 26 6.10 2.11 -6.68
C GLY A 26 4.82 1.34 -6.35
N GLY A 27 3.74 1.62 -7.08
CA GLY A 27 2.49 0.87 -7.00
C GLY A 27 1.63 1.10 -5.75
N LEU A 28 1.77 2.26 -5.08
CA LEU A 28 1.03 2.66 -3.87
C LEU A 28 0.12 3.88 -4.08
N GLY A 29 0.03 4.35 -5.31
CA GLY A 29 -0.85 5.44 -5.68
C GLY A 29 -2.34 5.05 -5.68
N PRO A 30 -3.20 5.99 -6.11
CA PRO A 30 -4.65 5.80 -6.13
C PRO A 30 -5.16 5.15 -7.43
N THR A 31 -4.32 4.83 -8.40
CA THR A 31 -4.76 4.33 -9.71
C THR A 31 -4.94 2.80 -9.69
N SER A 32 -5.64 2.25 -10.70
CA SER A 32 -5.98 0.82 -10.72
C SER A 32 -4.77 -0.08 -10.90
N ASP A 33 -3.74 0.41 -11.58
CA ASP A 33 -2.42 -0.19 -11.80
C ASP A 33 -1.50 -0.16 -10.56
N ASP A 34 -1.83 0.62 -9.52
CA ASP A 34 -1.11 0.58 -8.25
C ASP A 34 -1.42 -0.69 -7.44
N LEU A 35 -0.71 -1.79 -7.71
CA LEU A 35 -1.05 -3.12 -7.18
C LEU A 35 -0.15 -3.59 -6.03
N SER A 36 0.84 -2.81 -5.59
CA SER A 36 1.89 -3.31 -4.68
C SER A 36 1.38 -3.71 -3.30
N ALA A 37 0.43 -2.95 -2.72
CA ALA A 37 -0.16 -3.31 -1.42
C ALA A 37 -0.99 -4.61 -1.50
N LEU A 38 -1.78 -4.75 -2.56
CA LEU A 38 -2.57 -5.95 -2.83
C LEU A 38 -1.69 -7.18 -3.10
N ALA A 39 -0.61 -7.00 -3.88
CA ALA A 39 0.35 -8.04 -4.15
C ALA A 39 1.03 -8.50 -2.85
N ALA A 40 1.40 -7.59 -1.95
CA ALA A 40 1.99 -7.92 -0.66
C ALA A 40 1.04 -8.72 0.23
N ALA A 41 -0.23 -8.30 0.35
CA ALA A 41 -1.24 -9.03 1.11
C ALA A 41 -1.48 -10.44 0.53
N THR A 42 -1.61 -10.54 -0.79
CA THR A 42 -1.84 -11.80 -1.50
C THR A 42 -0.64 -12.75 -1.39
N ALA A 43 0.58 -12.22 -1.49
CA ALA A 43 1.81 -12.99 -1.33
C ALA A 43 1.90 -13.59 0.08
N LYS A 44 1.52 -12.83 1.11
CA LYS A 44 1.47 -13.25 2.50
C LYS A 44 0.26 -14.15 2.85
N GLY A 45 -0.78 -14.15 2.02
CA GLY A 45 -2.00 -14.93 2.25
C GLY A 45 -2.97 -14.27 3.23
N GLU A 46 -2.96 -12.93 3.30
CA GLU A 46 -3.88 -12.16 4.14
C GLU A 46 -4.76 -11.20 3.34
N GLY A 47 -5.80 -10.70 3.98
CA GLY A 47 -6.71 -9.71 3.39
C GLY A 47 -6.18 -8.29 3.49
N MET A 48 -6.83 -7.39 2.76
CA MET A 48 -6.68 -5.95 2.88
C MET A 48 -7.65 -5.42 3.95
N VAL A 49 -7.20 -4.45 4.75
CA VAL A 49 -8.03 -3.74 5.73
C VAL A 49 -7.89 -2.24 5.54
N LEU A 50 -8.98 -1.51 5.81
CA LEU A 50 -8.96 -0.06 5.78
C LEU A 50 -8.37 0.49 7.08
N HIS A 51 -7.26 1.20 6.98
CA HIS A 51 -6.63 1.88 8.11
C HIS A 51 -7.28 3.25 8.31
N GLU A 52 -8.30 3.29 9.18
CA GLU A 52 -9.06 4.50 9.52
C GLU A 52 -8.18 5.68 9.99
N ALA A 53 -7.07 5.38 10.67
CA ALA A 53 -6.12 6.41 11.10
C ALA A 53 -5.43 7.09 9.91
N TRP A 54 -5.00 6.32 8.90
CA TRP A 54 -4.38 6.86 7.70
C TRP A 54 -5.41 7.57 6.81
N LEU A 55 -6.62 7.01 6.69
CA LEU A 55 -7.71 7.65 5.96
C LEU A 55 -8.00 9.06 6.47
N LYS A 56 -8.08 9.25 7.79
CA LYS A 56 -8.26 10.57 8.42
C LYS A 56 -7.11 11.52 8.13
N GLU A 57 -5.87 11.03 8.13
CA GLU A 57 -4.70 11.84 7.80
C GLU A 57 -4.72 12.31 6.34
N MET A 58 -5.16 11.43 5.44
CA MET A 58 -5.37 11.81 4.04
C MET A 58 -6.49 12.83 3.87
N GLU A 59 -7.63 12.66 4.55
CA GLU A 59 -8.72 13.64 4.53
C GLU A 59 -8.23 15.01 5.01
N ARG A 60 -7.45 15.05 6.09
CA ARG A 60 -6.79 16.26 6.58
C ARG A 60 -5.85 16.86 5.54
N TYR A 61 -5.01 16.04 4.90
CA TYR A 61 -4.07 16.46 3.85
C TYR A 61 -4.76 17.16 2.67
N PHE A 62 -5.92 16.64 2.23
CA PHE A 62 -6.71 17.26 1.16
C PHE A 62 -7.41 18.53 1.64
N HIS A 63 -8.01 18.50 2.84
CA HIS A 63 -8.72 19.63 3.43
C HIS A 63 -7.82 20.86 3.60
N GLU A 64 -6.61 20.68 4.13
CA GLU A 64 -5.61 21.74 4.29
C GLU A 64 -5.19 22.39 2.96
N ARG A 65 -5.40 21.70 1.84
CA ARG A 65 -5.13 22.19 0.48
C ARG A 65 -6.38 22.73 -0.22
N GLY A 66 -7.49 22.88 0.50
CA GLY A 66 -8.76 23.38 -0.05
C GLY A 66 -9.40 22.42 -1.06
N ARG A 67 -9.14 21.11 -0.94
CA ARG A 67 -9.66 20.08 -1.84
C ARG A 67 -10.45 19.03 -1.07
N VAL A 68 -11.42 18.41 -1.74
CA VAL A 68 -12.10 17.20 -1.25
C VAL A 68 -11.34 15.98 -1.78
N MET A 69 -11.08 14.99 -0.92
CA MET A 69 -10.43 13.74 -1.31
C MET A 69 -11.32 12.97 -2.30
N ALA A 70 -10.74 12.50 -3.41
CA ALA A 70 -11.47 11.69 -4.35
C ALA A 70 -11.68 10.26 -3.80
N PRO A 71 -12.79 9.57 -4.13
CA PRO A 71 -13.02 8.21 -3.65
C PRO A 71 -11.91 7.21 -4.01
N SER A 72 -11.24 7.41 -5.16
CA SER A 72 -10.11 6.57 -5.59
C SER A 72 -8.91 6.64 -4.63
N ASN A 73 -8.73 7.75 -3.91
CA ASN A 73 -7.66 7.86 -2.92
C ASN A 73 -7.86 6.90 -1.75
N ARG A 74 -9.09 6.50 -1.41
CA ARG A 74 -9.37 5.57 -0.29
C ARG A 74 -8.53 4.29 -0.34
N LYS A 75 -8.24 3.79 -1.55
CA LYS A 75 -7.36 2.64 -1.79
C LYS A 75 -5.98 2.78 -1.13
N GLN A 76 -5.45 4.00 -1.03
CA GLN A 76 -4.15 4.28 -0.40
C GLN A 76 -4.15 4.12 1.14
N ALA A 77 -5.32 3.91 1.74
CA ALA A 77 -5.50 3.54 3.14
C ALA A 77 -5.90 2.06 3.32
N GLU A 78 -6.04 1.30 2.23
CA GLU A 78 -6.22 -0.14 2.28
C GLU A 78 -4.84 -0.79 2.29
N LEU A 79 -4.47 -1.45 3.39
CA LEU A 79 -3.16 -2.08 3.57
C LEU A 79 -3.36 -3.56 3.97
N PRO A 80 -2.31 -4.40 3.85
CA PRO A 80 -2.36 -5.76 4.38
C PRO A 80 -2.76 -5.78 5.86
N ALA A 81 -3.63 -6.71 6.26
CA ALA A 81 -4.24 -6.75 7.60
C ALA A 81 -3.24 -6.69 8.76
N SER A 82 -2.03 -7.22 8.55
CA SER A 82 -0.99 -7.27 9.58
C SER A 82 -0.01 -6.11 9.52
N ALA A 83 -0.14 -5.19 8.56
CA ALA A 83 0.83 -4.14 8.28
C ALA A 83 0.74 -2.95 9.24
N GLU A 84 1.90 -2.35 9.48
CA GLU A 84 2.03 -1.04 10.13
C GLU A 84 2.28 0.01 9.04
N PHE A 85 1.53 1.11 9.06
CA PHE A 85 1.72 2.19 8.08
C PHE A 85 2.92 3.06 8.46
N ILE A 86 3.65 3.50 7.44
CA ILE A 86 4.75 4.45 7.54
C ILE A 86 4.24 5.78 7.02
N ASN A 87 4.26 6.80 7.89
CA ASN A 87 3.79 8.14 7.57
C ASN A 87 4.51 8.71 6.33
N ASN A 88 3.75 9.33 5.44
CA ASN A 88 4.27 10.06 4.29
C ASN A 88 3.90 11.56 4.42
N PRO A 89 4.81 12.42 4.92
CA PRO A 89 4.50 13.84 5.11
C PRO A 89 4.45 14.64 3.79
N VAL A 90 4.92 14.08 2.68
CA VAL A 90 5.02 14.77 1.38
C VAL A 90 3.94 14.36 0.38
N GLY A 91 3.11 13.37 0.70
CA GLY A 91 2.06 12.86 -0.20
C GLY A 91 1.03 11.97 0.51
N THR A 92 0.13 11.36 -0.25
CA THR A 92 -0.99 10.57 0.30
C THR A 92 -0.77 9.06 0.29
N ALA A 93 0.21 8.57 -0.48
CA ALA A 93 0.58 7.16 -0.50
C ALA A 93 1.46 6.85 0.72
N CYS A 94 0.91 6.23 1.77
CA CYS A 94 1.76 5.76 2.87
C CYS A 94 2.63 4.60 2.40
N GLY A 95 3.82 4.50 2.99
CA GLY A 95 4.53 3.22 3.01
C GLY A 95 3.86 2.28 4.02
N PHE A 96 4.23 1.01 3.99
CA PHE A 96 3.89 0.08 5.05
C PHE A 96 5.02 -0.91 5.26
N CYS A 97 5.12 -1.43 6.47
CA CYS A 97 6.07 -2.48 6.80
C CYS A 97 5.41 -3.53 7.68
N ARG A 98 6.05 -4.69 7.74
CA ARG A 98 5.71 -5.74 8.68
C ARG A 98 6.94 -6.59 8.95
N ALA A 99 7.26 -6.81 10.22
CA ALA A 99 8.20 -7.86 10.60
C ALA A 99 7.62 -9.23 10.17
N ALA A 100 8.47 -10.11 9.63
CA ALA A 100 8.08 -11.47 9.23
C ALA A 100 7.42 -12.24 10.38
#